data_AF-A0A5J9SLK1-F1
#
_entry.id   AF-A0A5J9SLK1-F1
#
_cell.length_a   1.000
_cell.length_b   1.000
_cell.length_c   1.000
_cell.angle_alpha   90.00
_cell.angle_beta   90.00
_cell.angle_gamma   90.00
#
_symmetry.space_group_name_H-M   'P 1'
#
loop_
_entity.id
_entity.type
_entity.pdbx_description
1 polymer ?
#
loop_
_entity_poly.entity_id
_entity_poly.type
_entity_poly.pdbx_seq_one_letter_code
_entity_poly.pdbx_strand_id
1 'polypeptide(L)'
;VRIPSAAAAAAQPPAAMDRDGRPGWLTSLGLAFLSFNSGMAIYRSIHDPYAVAFIVVAYIALILLFRCLHLLERNAPGRRGRGLKATVWGLATLLTVMFSYKSCRSGARSSSGPWGCSPPAQASTPSSSRARRSPEATTHLSLDFSQSTMSVEICNLHDIFYKNHNEMNRGLQGDMNEHESLVAACKQADVVISAVGHRGPEDLEDGQLKIVAAIKEAGNIKRFVPSEYGCDVDQAGEEQEAAVEPARSILLAKHRVREAVREAGIPHTFICSYWAHGFVLPRLGDPQIDAPPTTKVTVFGDDKTRVIFVHEKDMSMLVMRAVEDPRTLNKILYVRPPANVCSFSHLVSLWEDKIGRSLDKYHMPQEELLKRIQESPFPLNFQLAMVHATVAAGVCDQAINESTGVEATQLYPDFNFATVHDYMDSLLLAAHPHLINHPTTTA
;
A
#
# COMPACT_ATOMS: atom_id res chain seq x y z
N VAL A 1 60.10 18.93 27.45
CA VAL A 1 59.24 18.83 26.25
C VAL A 1 57.84 18.48 26.71
N ARG A 2 56.93 19.47 26.71
CA ARG A 2 55.53 19.31 27.18
C ARG A 2 54.67 18.79 26.03
N ILE A 3 53.96 17.70 26.27
CA ILE A 3 52.98 17.11 25.35
C ILE A 3 51.64 17.84 25.55
N PRO A 4 50.98 18.41 24.52
CA PRO A 4 49.66 19.01 24.67
C PRO A 4 48.54 17.97 24.57
N SER A 5 47.55 18.16 25.44
CA SER A 5 46.26 17.47 25.53
C SER A 5 45.44 17.62 24.25
N ALA A 6 44.82 16.53 23.81
CA ALA A 6 43.81 16.49 22.75
C ALA A 6 42.56 17.28 23.18
N ALA A 7 42.30 18.39 22.50
CA ALA A 7 41.04 19.12 22.58
C ALA A 7 40.08 18.58 21.51
N ALA A 8 38.86 18.32 21.95
CA ALA A 8 37.75 17.79 21.18
C ALA A 8 37.52 18.55 19.86
N ALA A 9 37.58 17.82 18.74
CA ALA A 9 37.01 18.26 17.48
C ALA A 9 35.48 18.17 17.58
N ALA A 10 34.85 19.24 18.05
CA ALA A 10 33.41 19.44 17.90
C ALA A 10 33.10 19.61 16.40
N ALA A 11 32.51 18.57 15.80
CA ALA A 11 31.91 18.66 14.48
C ALA A 11 30.81 19.73 14.50
N GLN A 12 30.99 20.80 13.73
CA GLN A 12 29.95 21.80 13.49
C GLN A 12 28.82 21.16 12.65
N PRO A 13 27.54 21.36 12.99
CA PRO A 13 26.44 20.96 12.11
C PRO A 13 26.49 21.77 10.81
N PRO A 14 26.04 21.19 9.67
CA PRO A 14 26.07 21.88 8.38
C PRO A 14 25.22 23.15 8.46
N ALA A 15 25.87 24.30 8.27
CA ALA A 15 25.24 25.61 8.33
C ALA A 15 24.23 25.79 7.18
N ALA A 16 22.94 25.75 7.51
CA ALA A 16 21.89 26.25 6.65
C ALA A 16 21.84 27.80 6.75
N MET A 17 22.54 28.45 5.82
CA MET A 17 22.55 29.89 5.46
C MET A 17 23.74 30.75 5.89
N ASP A 18 24.10 31.62 4.94
CA ASP A 18 25.10 32.69 5.01
C ASP A 18 24.55 33.93 5.74
N ARG A 19 25.48 34.79 6.21
CA ARG A 19 25.27 35.82 7.26
C ARG A 19 24.37 37.01 6.86
N ASP A 20 23.84 37.03 5.63
CA ASP A 20 23.09 38.14 5.02
C ASP A 20 21.57 37.89 4.89
N GLY A 21 21.02 36.87 5.53
CA GLY A 21 19.56 36.65 5.57
C GLY A 21 18.93 36.21 4.24
N ARG A 22 19.75 35.76 3.27
CA ARG A 22 19.28 35.18 2.00
C ARG A 22 18.93 33.70 2.17
N PRO A 23 17.81 33.22 1.58
CA PRO A 23 17.47 31.80 1.60
C PRO A 23 18.64 30.96 1.09
N GLY A 24 18.94 29.86 1.79
CA GLY A 24 19.99 28.92 1.39
C GLY A 24 19.81 28.50 -0.05
N TRP A 25 20.91 28.31 -0.79
CA TRP A 25 20.87 28.10 -2.24
C TRP A 25 19.91 26.97 -2.67
N LEU A 26 19.77 25.91 -1.88
CA LEU A 26 18.80 24.82 -2.08
C LEU A 26 17.34 25.28 -1.99
N THR A 27 17.01 26.11 -1.01
CA THR A 27 15.65 26.68 -0.88
C THR A 27 15.33 27.67 -2.00
N SER A 28 16.33 28.44 -2.44
CA SER A 28 16.20 29.33 -3.59
C SER A 28 16.00 28.54 -4.90
N LEU A 29 16.71 27.41 -5.06
CA LEU A 29 16.55 26.51 -6.20
C LEU A 29 15.18 25.83 -6.21
N GLY A 30 14.70 25.35 -5.06
CA GLY A 30 13.37 24.76 -4.91
C GLY A 30 12.25 25.76 -5.24
N LEU A 31 12.36 27.01 -4.78
CA LEU A 31 11.40 28.07 -5.10
C LEU A 31 11.43 28.42 -6.59
N ALA A 32 12.61 28.47 -7.22
CA ALA A 32 12.75 28.72 -8.65
C ALA A 32 12.08 27.61 -9.49
N PHE A 33 12.30 26.35 -9.12
CA PHE A 33 11.67 25.20 -9.77
C PHE A 33 10.14 25.21 -9.62
N LEU A 34 9.64 25.50 -8.41
CA LEU A 34 8.19 25.63 -8.16
C LEU A 34 7.57 26.78 -8.95
N SER A 35 8.27 27.92 -9.04
CA SER A 35 7.84 29.09 -9.83
C SER A 35 7.73 28.74 -11.31
N PHE A 36 8.75 28.06 -11.85
CA PHE A 36 8.79 27.63 -13.25
C PHE A 36 7.66 26.64 -13.57
N ASN A 37 7.48 25.62 -12.73
CA ASN A 37 6.42 24.63 -12.91
C ASN A 37 5.01 25.23 -12.82
N SER A 38 4.81 26.18 -11.91
CA SER A 38 3.53 26.89 -11.78
C SER A 38 3.27 27.78 -13.00
N GLY A 39 4.29 28.46 -13.51
CA GLY A 39 4.22 29.23 -14.75
C GLY A 39 3.88 28.36 -15.97
N MET A 40 4.51 27.19 -16.10
CA MET A 40 4.20 26.23 -17.15
C MET A 40 2.78 25.67 -17.04
N ALA A 41 2.30 25.42 -15.82
CA ALA A 41 0.92 24.96 -15.58
C ALA A 41 -0.11 26.03 -15.96
N ILE A 42 0.16 27.31 -15.66
CA ILE A 42 -0.68 28.45 -16.07
C ILE A 42 -0.68 28.59 -17.60
N TYR A 43 0.48 28.54 -18.24
CA TYR A 43 0.61 28.64 -19.69
C TYR A 43 -0.20 27.54 -20.42
N ARG A 44 -0.10 26.30 -19.94
CA ARG A 44 -0.88 25.16 -20.48
C ARG A 44 -2.39 25.26 -20.21
N SER A 45 -2.78 26.05 -19.20
CA SER A 45 -4.18 26.19 -18.78
C SER A 45 -4.78 27.55 -19.14
N ILE A 46 -4.12 28.33 -20.01
CA ILE A 46 -4.49 29.73 -20.30
C ILE A 46 -5.93 29.89 -20.83
N HIS A 47 -6.50 28.82 -21.39
CA HIS A 47 -7.87 28.77 -21.90
C HIS A 47 -8.92 28.34 -20.85
N ASP A 48 -8.52 28.00 -19.62
CA ASP A 48 -9.42 27.71 -18.49
C ASP A 48 -9.16 28.69 -17.33
N PRO A 49 -9.95 29.77 -17.21
CA PRO A 49 -9.74 30.79 -16.18
C PRO A 49 -9.87 30.23 -14.76
N TYR A 50 -10.63 29.14 -14.56
CA TYR A 50 -10.76 28.49 -13.26
C TYR A 50 -9.52 27.67 -12.90
N ALA A 51 -8.93 26.97 -13.88
CA ALA A 51 -7.67 26.26 -13.68
C ALA A 51 -6.52 27.23 -13.37
N VAL A 52 -6.46 28.37 -14.07
CA VAL A 52 -5.47 29.42 -13.79
C VAL A 52 -5.65 29.99 -12.38
N ALA A 53 -6.88 30.35 -11.99
CA ALA A 53 -7.17 30.85 -10.65
C ALA A 53 -6.77 29.84 -9.55
N PHE A 54 -7.05 28.56 -9.77
CA PHE A 54 -6.65 27.47 -8.88
C PHE A 54 -5.12 27.40 -8.70
N ILE A 55 -4.37 27.41 -9.80
CA ILE A 55 -2.90 27.31 -9.77
C ILE A 55 -2.30 28.52 -9.06
N VAL A 56 -2.81 29.74 -9.34
CA VAL A 56 -2.32 30.98 -8.72
C VAL A 56 -2.57 30.97 -7.21
N VAL A 57 -3.78 30.61 -6.77
CA VAL A 57 -4.12 30.58 -5.33
C VAL A 57 -3.31 29.52 -4.59
N ALA A 58 -3.14 28.32 -5.17
CA ALA A 58 -2.34 27.26 -4.59
C ALA A 58 -0.85 27.66 -4.47
N TYR A 59 -0.32 28.29 -5.52
CA TYR A 59 1.06 28.78 -5.53
C TYR A 59 1.32 29.86 -4.47
N ILE A 60 0.41 30.83 -4.32
CA ILE A 60 0.50 31.86 -3.27
C ILE A 60 0.42 31.22 -1.87
N ALA A 61 -0.50 30.27 -1.66
CA ALA A 61 -0.63 29.57 -0.39
C ALA A 61 0.64 28.80 0.00
N LEU A 62 1.30 28.15 -0.97
CA LEU A 62 2.57 27.44 -0.76
C LEU A 62 3.72 28.39 -0.40
N ILE A 63 3.84 29.55 -1.07
CA ILE A 63 4.85 30.55 -0.73
C ILE A 63 4.64 31.09 0.68
N LEU A 64 3.39 31.39 1.04
CA LEU A 64 3.04 31.88 2.37
C LEU A 64 3.30 30.83 3.43
N LEU A 65 2.99 29.56 3.16
CA LEU A 65 3.26 28.43 4.05
C LEU A 65 4.77 28.29 4.30
N PHE A 66 5.59 28.34 3.25
CA PHE A 66 7.05 28.27 3.36
C PHE A 66 7.61 29.44 4.17
N ARG A 67 7.11 30.66 3.95
CA ARG A 67 7.48 31.84 4.76
C ARG A 67 7.05 31.71 6.22
N CYS A 68 5.87 31.17 6.49
CA CYS A 68 5.36 30.99 7.85
C CYS A 68 6.16 29.92 8.60
N LEU A 69 6.50 28.81 7.96
CA LEU A 69 7.35 27.76 8.53
C LEU A 69 8.75 28.31 8.85
N HIS A 70 9.34 29.07 7.93
CA HIS A 70 10.65 29.66 8.15
C HIS A 70 10.67 30.72 9.28
N LEU A 71 9.58 31.49 9.42
CA LEU A 71 9.41 32.42 10.54
C LEU A 71 9.14 31.71 11.88
N LEU A 72 8.58 30.49 11.84
CA LEU A 72 8.38 29.62 13.00
C LEU A 72 9.71 29.04 13.47
N GLU A 73 10.57 28.62 12.54
CA GLU A 73 11.93 28.11 12.83
C GLU A 73 12.84 29.20 13.42
N ARG A 74 12.64 30.47 13.05
CA ARG A 74 13.46 31.60 13.52
C ARG A 74 13.09 32.16 14.90
N ASN A 75 11.92 31.84 15.46
CA ASN A 75 11.44 32.45 16.71
C ASN A 75 11.21 31.41 17.83
N ALA A 76 11.81 31.64 19.00
CA ALA A 76 11.53 30.87 20.22
C ALA A 76 10.06 31.05 20.70
N PRO A 77 9.47 30.10 21.45
CA PRO A 77 8.03 29.99 21.62
C PRO A 77 7.44 31.14 22.46
N GLY A 78 6.88 32.15 21.78
CA GLY A 78 6.11 33.24 22.36
C GLY A 78 4.69 33.36 21.78
N ARG A 79 3.90 34.35 22.24
CA ARG A 79 2.51 34.62 21.77
C ARG A 79 2.39 34.74 20.24
N ARG A 80 3.44 35.22 19.55
CA ARG A 80 3.52 35.30 18.07
C ARG A 80 3.59 33.93 17.38
N GLY A 81 4.17 32.91 18.02
CA GLY A 81 4.26 31.55 17.47
C GLY A 81 2.90 30.84 17.39
N ARG A 82 1.97 31.17 18.30
CA ARG A 82 0.62 30.58 18.31
C ARG A 82 -0.22 31.06 17.11
N GLY A 83 -0.13 32.34 16.77
CA GLY A 83 -0.77 32.89 15.56
C GLY A 83 -0.17 32.32 14.28
N LEU A 84 1.16 32.15 14.23
CA LEU A 84 1.84 31.61 13.06
C LEU A 84 1.51 30.12 12.82
N LYS A 85 1.38 29.32 13.89
CA LYS A 85 0.89 27.93 13.81
C LYS A 85 -0.54 27.85 13.28
N ALA A 86 -1.42 28.76 13.73
CA ALA A 86 -2.79 28.83 13.21
C ALA A 86 -2.83 29.21 11.72
N THR A 87 -1.97 30.13 11.28
CA THR A 87 -1.82 30.49 9.85
C THR A 87 -1.32 29.30 9.02
N VAL A 88 -0.32 28.55 9.50
CA VAL A 88 0.18 27.34 8.84
C VAL A 88 -0.94 26.31 8.68
N TRP A 89 -1.69 26.06 9.75
CA TRP A 89 -2.83 25.13 9.73
C TRP A 89 -3.93 25.58 8.76
N GLY A 90 -4.26 26.88 8.74
CA GLY A 90 -5.24 27.44 7.82
C GLY A 90 -4.82 27.33 6.34
N LEU A 91 -3.56 27.63 6.03
CA LEU A 91 -3.02 27.52 4.67
C LEU A 91 -2.95 26.06 4.19
N ALA A 92 -2.55 25.13 5.05
CA ALA A 92 -2.54 23.69 4.75
C ALA A 92 -3.96 23.15 4.51
N THR A 93 -4.92 23.58 5.34
CA THR A 93 -6.33 23.20 5.18
C THR A 93 -6.91 23.75 3.88
N LEU A 94 -6.62 25.01 3.54
CA LEU A 94 -7.04 25.62 2.28
C LEU A 94 -6.52 24.83 1.07
N LEU A 95 -5.23 24.47 1.06
CA LEU A 95 -4.65 23.65 -0.01
C LEU A 95 -5.35 22.30 -0.11
N THR A 96 -5.58 21.63 1.03
CA THR A 96 -6.25 20.33 1.08
C THR A 96 -7.67 20.41 0.51
N VAL A 97 -8.47 21.39 0.94
CA VAL A 97 -9.83 21.62 0.41
C VAL A 97 -9.81 21.92 -1.07
N MET A 98 -8.85 22.72 -1.54
CA MET A 98 -8.70 23.03 -2.97
C MET A 98 -8.43 21.76 -3.80
N PHE A 99 -7.49 20.91 -3.39
CA PHE A 99 -7.20 19.66 -4.09
C PHE A 99 -8.39 18.69 -4.08
N SER A 100 -9.12 18.59 -2.97
CA SER A 100 -10.35 17.79 -2.88
C SER A 100 -11.45 18.33 -3.80
N TYR A 101 -11.64 19.65 -3.84
CA TYR A 101 -12.64 20.29 -4.70
C TYR A 101 -12.35 20.11 -6.20
N LYS A 102 -11.08 20.23 -6.61
CA LYS A 102 -10.66 19.97 -8.00
C LYS A 102 -10.93 18.52 -8.40
N SER A 103 -10.72 17.58 -7.48
CA SER A 103 -10.99 16.15 -7.68
C SER A 103 -12.49 15.88 -7.87
N CYS A 104 -13.35 16.45 -7.02
CA CYS A 104 -14.81 16.32 -7.16
C CYS A 104 -15.37 16.95 -8.45
N ARG A 105 -14.87 18.14 -8.84
CA ARG A 105 -15.38 18.84 -10.05
C ARG A 105 -14.99 18.12 -11.35
N SER A 106 -13.84 17.44 -11.35
CA SER A 106 -13.39 16.64 -12.51
C SER A 106 -14.27 15.41 -12.71
N GLY A 107 -14.85 14.86 -11.63
CA GLY A 107 -15.84 13.77 -11.68
C GLY A 107 -17.24 14.20 -12.14
N ALA A 108 -17.63 15.47 -11.96
CA ALA A 108 -18.97 15.95 -12.35
C ALA A 108 -19.12 16.25 -13.86
N ARG A 109 -18.03 16.30 -14.64
CA ARG A 109 -18.07 16.52 -16.10
C ARG A 109 -18.18 15.23 -16.92
N SER A 110 -18.01 14.05 -16.32
CA SER A 110 -18.13 12.76 -17.01
C SER A 110 -19.54 12.17 -17.01
N SER A 111 -20.51 12.76 -16.29
CA SER A 111 -21.85 12.19 -16.10
C SER A 111 -22.97 12.78 -16.98
N SER A 112 -22.65 13.46 -18.08
CA SER A 112 -23.66 13.94 -19.05
C SER A 112 -23.43 13.37 -20.45
N GLY A 113 -24.13 12.26 -20.75
CA GLY A 113 -24.21 11.56 -22.03
C GLY A 113 -25.36 10.53 -22.01
N PRO A 114 -25.99 10.18 -23.15
CA PRO A 114 -27.43 10.32 -23.30
C PRO A 114 -28.22 9.01 -23.15
N TRP A 115 -28.99 8.88 -22.06
CA TRP A 115 -30.18 8.02 -22.02
C TRP A 115 -31.32 8.80 -21.35
N GLY A 116 -32.25 9.27 -22.20
CA GLY A 116 -33.45 9.98 -21.76
C GLY A 116 -34.49 9.01 -21.20
N CYS A 117 -35.07 9.33 -20.05
CA CYS A 117 -36.30 8.71 -19.57
C CYS A 117 -37.48 9.60 -19.93
N SER A 118 -38.39 9.10 -20.76
CA SER A 118 -39.70 9.71 -21.05
C SER A 118 -40.69 9.47 -19.89
N PRO A 119 -41.71 10.32 -19.68
CA PRO A 119 -42.69 10.17 -18.61
C PRO A 119 -43.84 9.22 -19.00
N PRO A 120 -44.47 8.49 -18.06
CA PRO A 120 -45.57 7.58 -18.40
C PRO A 120 -46.93 8.29 -18.42
N ALA A 121 -47.75 7.83 -19.37
CA ALA A 121 -49.15 8.22 -19.58
C ALA A 121 -50.12 7.55 -18.58
N GLN A 122 -51.31 8.14 -18.49
CA GLN A 122 -52.37 7.88 -17.51
C GLN A 122 -53.20 6.60 -17.77
N ALA A 123 -53.71 6.07 -16.65
CA ALA A 123 -55.05 5.49 -16.39
C ALA A 123 -55.52 4.21 -17.12
N SER A 124 -55.74 3.15 -16.32
CA SER A 124 -57.09 2.59 -16.07
C SER A 124 -57.07 1.46 -15.01
N THR A 125 -58.02 1.53 -14.07
CA THR A 125 -58.47 0.48 -13.13
C THR A 125 -59.78 -0.14 -13.70
N PRO A 126 -60.40 -1.25 -13.20
CA PRO A 126 -60.46 -1.66 -11.78
C PRO A 126 -60.65 -3.17 -11.40
N SER A 127 -60.66 -3.38 -10.07
CA SER A 127 -61.35 -4.43 -9.27
C SER A 127 -60.63 -5.79 -9.12
N SER A 128 -60.59 -6.50 -7.98
CA SER A 128 -61.19 -6.33 -6.64
C SER A 128 -60.44 -7.17 -5.57
N SER A 129 -60.46 -6.69 -4.33
CA SER A 129 -60.38 -7.37 -3.01
C SER A 129 -59.40 -8.54 -2.78
N ARG A 130 -58.47 -8.41 -1.82
CA ARG A 130 -58.70 -8.66 -0.37
C ARG A 130 -57.42 -8.40 0.44
N ALA A 131 -57.62 -7.76 1.59
CA ALA A 131 -56.63 -7.18 2.50
C ALA A 131 -55.56 -8.15 3.05
N ARG A 132 -54.30 -7.69 3.10
CA ARG A 132 -53.27 -8.16 4.02
C ARG A 132 -52.44 -6.95 4.50
N ARG A 133 -52.04 -7.01 5.78
CA ARG A 133 -51.49 -5.94 6.63
C ARG A 133 -50.17 -5.34 6.10
N SER A 134 -49.95 -4.05 6.39
CA SER A 134 -48.72 -3.24 6.28
C SER A 134 -48.78 -2.21 7.44
N PRO A 135 -47.69 -1.78 8.10
CA PRO A 135 -46.50 -1.12 7.53
C PRO A 135 -45.20 -1.80 8.01
N GLU A 136 -44.01 -1.63 7.43
CA GLU A 136 -43.30 -0.43 7.01
C GLU A 136 -42.29 -0.75 5.89
N ALA A 137 -41.97 0.28 5.11
CA ALA A 137 -41.03 0.24 4.00
C ALA A 137 -39.60 -0.02 4.47
N THR A 138 -38.92 -0.98 3.84
CA THR A 138 -37.45 -0.97 3.76
C THR A 138 -37.06 -0.81 2.31
N THR A 139 -36.65 0.40 1.98
CA THR A 139 -36.10 0.79 0.68
C THR A 139 -34.89 -0.09 0.39
N HIS A 140 -34.95 -0.83 -0.71
CA HIS A 140 -33.77 -1.46 -1.31
C HIS A 140 -32.78 -0.36 -1.72
N LEU A 141 -31.65 -0.25 -1.02
CA LEU A 141 -30.52 0.53 -1.49
C LEU A 141 -29.57 -0.41 -2.23
N SER A 142 -29.79 -0.53 -3.53
CA SER A 142 -28.78 -1.01 -4.47
C SER A 142 -27.67 0.05 -4.48
N LEU A 143 -26.53 -0.25 -3.84
CA LEU A 143 -25.34 0.59 -3.96
C LEU A 143 -24.54 0.13 -5.17
N ASP A 144 -24.71 0.91 -6.23
CA ASP A 144 -23.94 0.94 -7.45
C ASP A 144 -22.46 1.20 -7.10
N PHE A 145 -21.61 0.16 -7.16
CA PHE A 145 -20.16 0.30 -7.04
C PHE A 145 -19.57 0.50 -8.44
N SER A 146 -19.66 1.72 -8.94
CA SER A 146 -18.91 2.16 -10.11
C SER A 146 -18.31 3.53 -9.84
N GLN A 147 -16.98 3.59 -9.99
CA GLN A 147 -16.12 4.77 -9.97
C GLN A 147 -15.84 5.41 -8.61
N SER A 148 -15.11 4.66 -7.77
CA SER A 148 -13.93 5.25 -7.13
C SER A 148 -12.71 4.58 -7.74
N THR A 149 -11.94 5.34 -8.52
CA THR A 149 -10.53 5.06 -8.75
C THR A 149 -9.85 5.11 -7.38
N MET A 150 -9.90 4.00 -6.64
CA MET A 150 -8.90 3.68 -5.65
C MET A 150 -7.63 3.40 -6.44
N SER A 151 -6.90 4.46 -6.75
CA SER A 151 -5.45 4.36 -6.79
C SER A 151 -5.07 3.72 -5.47
N VAL A 152 -4.69 2.45 -5.54
CA VAL A 152 -3.98 1.72 -4.51
C VAL A 152 -2.65 2.46 -4.33
N GLU A 153 -2.70 3.59 -3.65
CA GLU A 153 -1.55 4.10 -2.93
C GLU A 153 -1.31 3.05 -1.86
N ILE A 154 -0.25 2.28 -2.06
CA ILE A 154 0.40 1.41 -1.07
C ILE A 154 0.24 2.08 0.29
N CYS A 155 -0.76 1.62 1.04
CA CYS A 155 -1.08 2.26 2.30
C CYS A 155 0.10 1.97 3.21
N ASN A 156 0.87 3.00 3.55
CA ASN A 156 1.57 3.01 4.83
C ASN A 156 0.48 2.92 5.90
N LEU A 157 0.09 1.70 6.24
CA LEU A 157 -0.91 1.39 7.26
C LEU A 157 -0.25 1.59 8.62
N HIS A 158 -0.28 2.83 9.10
CA HIS A 158 -0.06 3.12 10.51
C HIS A 158 -1.25 2.55 11.30
N ASP A 159 -0.95 1.52 12.10
CA ASP A 159 -1.74 0.86 13.16
C ASP A 159 -3.27 0.72 12.97
N ILE A 160 -3.75 -0.50 12.70
CA ILE A 160 -5.17 -0.84 12.72
C ILE A 160 -5.50 -1.66 13.99
N PHE A 161 -6.24 -1.03 14.91
CA PHE A 161 -6.86 -1.69 16.06
C PHE A 161 -8.33 -1.99 15.78
N TYR A 162 -8.77 -3.24 15.98
CA TYR A 162 -10.17 -3.65 15.74
C TYR A 162 -10.93 -3.88 17.04
N LYS A 163 -12.13 -3.30 17.15
CA LYS A 163 -13.07 -3.52 18.26
C LYS A 163 -14.35 -4.12 17.70
N ASN A 164 -14.69 -5.33 18.14
CA ASN A 164 -15.83 -6.07 17.63
C ASN A 164 -17.12 -5.58 18.30
N HIS A 165 -17.64 -4.40 17.92
CA HIS A 165 -19.03 -3.97 18.16
C HIS A 165 -19.38 -2.70 17.36
N ASN A 166 -20.22 -2.86 16.31
CA ASN A 166 -21.20 -1.91 15.71
C ASN A 166 -20.94 -0.38 15.63
N GLU A 167 -19.74 0.14 15.86
CA GLU A 167 -19.42 1.56 15.69
C GLU A 167 -18.32 1.73 14.64
N MET A 168 -18.68 2.44 13.57
CA MET A 168 -17.83 2.93 12.49
C MET A 168 -16.48 3.49 13.03
N ASN A 169 -15.37 2.90 12.59
CA ASN A 169 -13.96 3.24 12.87
C ASN A 169 -13.72 4.50 13.74
N ARG A 170 -13.65 4.33 15.07
CA ARG A 170 -13.02 5.34 15.94
C ARG A 170 -11.51 5.24 15.73
N GLY A 171 -10.97 6.08 14.84
CA GLY A 171 -9.52 6.23 14.71
C GLY A 171 -8.91 6.63 16.04
N LEU A 172 -8.05 5.78 16.60
CA LEU A 172 -7.23 6.13 17.75
C LEU A 172 -6.00 6.86 17.22
N GLN A 173 -5.78 8.09 17.68
CA GLN A 173 -4.53 8.79 17.38
C GLN A 173 -3.46 8.29 18.34
N GLY A 174 -2.40 7.70 17.80
CA GLY A 174 -1.24 7.23 18.55
C GLY A 174 0.02 7.24 17.71
N ASP A 175 1.17 7.16 18.37
CA ASP A 175 2.49 7.03 17.75
C ASP A 175 3.08 5.69 18.17
N MET A 176 3.53 4.90 17.21
CA MET A 176 4.20 3.62 17.45
C MET A 176 5.50 3.76 18.26
N ASN A 177 6.07 4.96 18.32
CA ASN A 177 7.25 5.26 19.15
C ASN A 177 6.90 5.65 20.59
N GLU A 178 5.62 5.87 20.90
CA GLU A 178 5.13 6.21 22.24
C GLU A 178 4.48 4.98 22.88
N HIS A 179 5.25 4.29 23.74
CA HIS A 179 4.81 3.04 24.38
C HIS A 179 3.46 3.17 25.12
N GLU A 180 3.26 4.24 25.88
CA GLU A 180 2.00 4.47 26.61
C GLU A 180 0.79 4.59 25.68
N SER A 181 0.99 5.18 24.50
CA SER A 181 -0.04 5.30 23.47
C SER A 181 -0.44 3.94 22.91
N LEU A 182 0.56 3.11 22.58
CA LEU A 182 0.35 1.74 22.12
C LEU A 182 -0.37 0.88 23.17
N VAL A 183 0.02 0.97 24.45
CA VAL A 183 -0.64 0.24 25.53
C VAL A 183 -2.10 0.69 25.70
N ALA A 184 -2.36 2.00 25.66
CA ALA A 184 -3.71 2.55 25.76
C ALA A 184 -4.60 2.10 24.59
N ALA A 185 -4.03 1.99 23.38
CA ALA A 185 -4.74 1.46 22.22
C ALA A 185 -5.02 -0.05 22.36
N CYS A 186 -4.02 -0.84 22.78
CA CYS A 186 -4.17 -2.28 23.01
C CYS A 186 -5.26 -2.58 24.05
N LYS A 187 -5.33 -1.81 25.15
CA LYS A 187 -6.37 -1.96 26.19
C LYS A 187 -7.80 -1.75 25.70
N GLN A 188 -7.98 -1.13 24.52
CA GLN A 188 -9.29 -0.85 23.93
C GLN A 188 -9.67 -1.81 22.80
N ALA A 189 -8.79 -2.74 22.43
CA ALA A 189 -8.96 -3.67 21.32
C ALA A 189 -8.93 -5.12 21.79
N ASP A 190 -9.54 -6.01 21.02
CA ASP A 190 -9.41 -7.46 21.21
C ASP A 190 -8.34 -8.06 20.30
N VAL A 191 -8.10 -7.43 19.16
CA VAL A 191 -7.21 -7.89 18.10
C VAL A 191 -6.33 -6.74 17.63
N VAL A 192 -5.05 -7.03 17.41
CA VAL A 192 -4.09 -6.10 16.83
C VAL A 192 -3.64 -6.66 15.48
N ILE A 193 -3.78 -5.86 14.41
CA ILE A 193 -3.29 -6.21 13.07
C ILE A 193 -2.26 -5.16 12.69
N SER A 194 -1.00 -5.57 12.57
CA SER A 194 0.07 -4.72 12.09
C SER A 194 0.19 -4.84 10.58
N ALA A 195 0.20 -3.70 9.90
CA ALA A 195 0.52 -3.60 8.48
C ALA A 195 1.57 -2.48 8.25
N VAL A 196 2.45 -2.32 9.24
CA VAL A 196 3.53 -1.33 9.18
C VAL A 196 4.46 -1.66 8.03
N GLY A 197 4.72 -0.64 7.20
CA GLY A 197 5.76 -0.68 6.17
C GLY A 197 7.14 -0.52 6.78
N HIS A 198 8.17 -0.69 5.96
CA HIS A 198 9.56 -0.61 6.41
C HIS A 198 10.45 0.08 5.38
N ARG A 199 11.44 0.85 5.85
CA ARG A 199 12.52 1.39 5.00
C ARG A 199 13.85 0.65 5.20
N GLY A 200 13.89 -0.25 6.18
CA GLY A 200 15.04 -1.08 6.52
C GLY A 200 14.66 -2.11 7.60
N PRO A 201 15.60 -3.01 7.95
CA PRO A 201 15.37 -4.04 8.97
C PRO A 201 15.15 -3.45 10.37
N GLU A 202 15.87 -2.39 10.74
CA GLU A 202 15.76 -1.72 12.04
C GLU A 202 14.35 -1.12 12.26
N ASP A 203 13.85 -0.34 11.30
CA ASP A 203 12.51 0.25 11.37
C ASP A 203 11.40 -0.82 11.51
N LEU A 204 11.56 -1.95 10.80
CA LEU A 204 10.61 -3.07 10.86
C LEU A 204 10.64 -3.76 12.22
N GLU A 205 11.83 -4.09 12.69
CA GLU A 205 12.04 -4.83 13.92
C GLU A 205 11.66 -3.98 15.13
N ASP A 206 12.24 -2.78 15.25
CA ASP A 206 12.00 -1.89 16.38
C ASP A 206 10.52 -1.50 16.47
N GLY A 207 9.88 -1.23 15.34
CA GLY A 207 8.45 -0.92 15.28
C GLY A 207 7.60 -2.06 15.83
N GLN A 208 7.81 -3.28 15.34
CA GLN A 208 7.00 -4.42 15.77
C GLN A 208 7.33 -4.91 17.18
N LEU A 209 8.59 -4.85 17.61
CA LEU A 209 8.96 -5.21 18.98
C LEU A 209 8.34 -4.25 20.02
N LYS A 210 8.16 -2.97 19.69
CA LYS A 210 7.38 -2.03 20.52
C LYS A 210 5.91 -2.45 20.62
N ILE A 211 5.30 -2.87 19.52
CA ILE A 211 3.92 -3.39 19.53
C ILE A 211 3.83 -4.65 20.41
N VAL A 212 4.78 -5.59 20.28
CA VAL A 212 4.86 -6.80 21.10
C VAL A 212 4.95 -6.45 22.59
N ALA A 213 5.82 -5.51 22.96
CA ALA A 213 5.94 -5.05 24.35
C ALA A 213 4.64 -4.44 24.88
N ALA A 214 3.98 -3.60 24.08
CA ALA A 214 2.71 -2.98 24.45
C ALA A 214 1.56 -3.99 24.60
N ILE A 215 1.47 -4.97 23.69
CA ILE A 215 0.49 -6.05 23.78
C ILE A 215 0.69 -6.85 25.07
N LYS A 216 1.94 -7.20 25.37
CA LYS A 216 2.30 -7.96 26.58
C LYS A 216 1.90 -7.21 27.85
N GLU A 217 2.13 -5.90 27.90
CA GLU A 217 1.72 -5.07 29.04
C GLU A 217 0.20 -4.90 29.14
N ALA A 218 -0.50 -4.72 28.02
CA ALA A 218 -1.94 -4.56 28.00
C ALA A 218 -2.68 -5.83 28.47
N GLY A 219 -2.18 -7.01 28.08
CA GLY A 219 -2.63 -8.31 28.60
C GLY A 219 -4.02 -8.77 28.17
N ASN A 220 -4.74 -7.99 27.36
CA ASN A 220 -6.13 -8.27 26.94
C ASN A 220 -6.28 -8.70 25.47
N ILE A 221 -5.20 -8.72 24.70
CA ILE A 221 -5.24 -9.05 23.26
C ILE A 221 -5.45 -10.56 23.06
N LYS A 222 -6.48 -10.89 22.27
CA LYS A 222 -6.88 -12.26 21.92
C LYS A 222 -6.22 -12.77 20.64
N ARG A 223 -5.76 -11.86 19.77
CA ARG A 223 -5.01 -12.20 18.56
C ARG A 223 -4.12 -11.03 18.11
N PHE A 224 -2.87 -11.35 17.81
CA PHE A 224 -1.94 -10.46 17.11
C PHE A 224 -1.61 -11.02 15.72
N VAL A 225 -1.71 -10.17 14.71
CA VAL A 225 -1.25 -10.45 13.35
C VAL A 225 -0.12 -9.47 13.03
N PRO A 226 1.16 -9.89 13.09
CA PRO A 226 2.28 -9.01 12.74
C PRO A 226 2.33 -8.71 11.25
N SER A 227 3.14 -7.70 10.89
CA SER A 227 3.43 -7.32 9.51
C SER A 227 4.28 -8.41 8.84
N GLU A 228 3.60 -9.38 8.23
CA GLU A 228 4.15 -10.55 7.55
C GLU A 228 3.91 -10.44 6.04
N TYR A 229 2.71 -10.83 5.59
CA TYR A 229 2.11 -10.70 4.26
C TYR A 229 3.02 -11.04 3.06
N GLY A 230 3.99 -11.92 3.28
CA GLY A 230 4.99 -12.33 2.29
C GLY A 230 5.27 -13.82 2.35
N CYS A 231 6.53 -14.21 2.20
CA CYS A 231 6.97 -15.60 2.34
C CYS A 231 7.00 -16.05 3.82
N ASP A 232 7.26 -17.32 4.02
CA ASP A 232 7.41 -17.88 5.37
C ASP A 232 8.87 -17.76 5.84
N VAL A 233 9.08 -16.90 6.84
CA VAL A 233 10.43 -16.66 7.38
C VAL A 233 10.89 -17.70 8.39
N ASP A 234 10.06 -18.68 8.76
CA ASP A 234 10.43 -19.78 9.67
C ASP A 234 10.93 -21.02 8.91
N GLN A 235 10.79 -21.07 7.58
CA GLN A 235 11.36 -22.15 6.81
C GLN A 235 12.88 -22.00 6.82
N ALA A 236 13.50 -22.70 7.77
CA ALA A 236 14.90 -22.66 8.14
C ALA A 236 15.87 -23.23 7.09
N GLY A 237 15.55 -23.15 5.80
CA GLY A 237 16.36 -23.76 4.74
C GLY A 237 16.31 -22.96 3.45
N GLU A 238 17.46 -22.89 2.79
CA GLU A 238 17.75 -22.42 1.42
C GLU A 238 17.18 -21.05 1.01
N GLU A 239 15.90 -20.70 1.24
CA GLU A 239 15.30 -19.38 0.97
C GLU A 239 16.00 -18.23 1.72
N GLN A 240 16.18 -18.38 3.03
CA GLN A 240 16.86 -17.37 3.86
C GLN A 240 18.37 -17.32 3.59
N GLU A 241 18.97 -18.43 3.14
CA GLU A 241 20.39 -18.49 2.76
C GLU A 241 20.62 -17.94 1.33
N ALA A 242 19.67 -18.14 0.43
CA ALA A 242 19.66 -17.64 -0.94
C ALA A 242 19.22 -16.17 -1.03
N ALA A 243 18.52 -15.66 -0.02
CA ALA A 243 18.22 -14.25 0.09
C ALA A 243 19.53 -13.46 0.22
N VAL A 244 19.69 -12.47 -0.64
CA VAL A 244 20.80 -11.52 -0.62
C VAL A 244 20.38 -10.23 0.06
N GLU A 245 21.34 -9.42 0.50
CA GLU A 245 21.03 -8.11 1.07
C GLU A 245 20.40 -7.18 0.02
N PRO A 246 19.44 -6.31 0.41
CA PRO A 246 18.94 -6.09 1.77
C PRO A 246 17.78 -7.01 2.19
N ALA A 247 17.32 -7.92 1.33
CA ALA A 247 16.17 -8.79 1.62
C ALA A 247 16.44 -9.71 2.81
N ARG A 248 17.63 -10.30 2.88
CA ARG A 248 18.03 -11.20 3.97
C ARG A 248 17.84 -10.57 5.35
N SER A 249 18.38 -9.37 5.59
CA SER A 249 18.26 -8.70 6.87
C SER A 249 16.80 -8.40 7.27
N ILE A 250 15.95 -8.07 6.30
CA ILE A 250 14.52 -7.80 6.53
C ILE A 250 13.76 -9.11 6.87
N LEU A 251 14.05 -10.20 6.18
CA LEU A 251 13.44 -11.51 6.49
C LEU A 251 13.88 -12.01 7.88
N LEU A 252 15.15 -11.81 8.25
CA LEU A 252 15.64 -12.14 9.59
C LEU A 252 15.00 -11.28 10.69
N ALA A 253 14.74 -9.99 10.41
CA ALA A 253 14.01 -9.12 11.32
C ALA A 253 12.58 -9.63 11.58
N LYS A 254 11.86 -10.05 10.52
CA LYS A 254 10.53 -10.68 10.66
C LYS A 254 10.59 -11.97 11.49
N HIS A 255 11.59 -12.83 11.25
CA HIS A 255 11.79 -14.04 12.05
C HIS A 255 12.00 -13.70 13.54
N ARG A 256 12.83 -12.70 13.86
CA ARG A 256 13.02 -12.24 15.26
C ARG A 256 11.73 -11.72 15.90
N VAL A 257 10.89 -11.03 15.13
CA VAL A 257 9.56 -10.62 15.61
C VAL A 257 8.67 -11.83 15.92
N ARG A 258 8.67 -12.89 15.09
CA ARG A 258 7.91 -14.13 15.37
C ARG A 258 8.37 -14.78 16.67
N GLU A 259 9.69 -14.86 16.88
CA GLU A 259 10.25 -15.40 18.13
C GLU A 259 9.84 -14.57 19.34
N ALA A 260 9.94 -13.23 19.26
CA ALA A 260 9.51 -12.35 20.35
C ALA A 260 8.01 -12.50 20.68
N VAL A 261 7.16 -12.68 19.67
CA VAL A 261 5.72 -12.94 19.84
C VAL A 261 5.49 -14.26 20.58
N ARG A 262 6.19 -15.33 20.18
CA ARG A 262 6.10 -16.66 20.80
C ARG A 262 6.60 -16.64 22.24
N GLU A 263 7.77 -16.05 22.49
CA GLU A 263 8.38 -15.92 23.82
C GLU A 263 7.52 -15.08 24.78
N ALA A 264 6.84 -14.07 24.26
CA ALA A 264 5.90 -13.27 25.04
C ALA A 264 4.59 -14.01 25.37
N GLY A 265 4.35 -15.20 24.78
CA GLY A 265 3.12 -15.96 24.95
C GLY A 265 1.89 -15.27 24.33
N ILE A 266 2.10 -14.40 23.33
CA ILE A 266 1.03 -13.63 22.70
C ILE A 266 0.25 -14.54 21.73
N PRO A 267 -1.09 -14.63 21.87
CA PRO A 267 -1.95 -15.28 20.88
C PRO A 267 -1.77 -14.68 19.49
N HIS A 268 -1.42 -15.48 18.47
CA HIS A 268 -1.02 -14.92 17.17
C HIS A 268 -1.55 -15.69 15.96
N THR A 269 -1.46 -15.06 14.79
CA THR A 269 -1.52 -15.74 13.48
C THR A 269 -0.51 -15.07 12.55
N PHE A 270 0.38 -15.86 11.95
CA PHE A 270 1.32 -15.36 10.94
C PHE A 270 0.74 -15.63 9.55
N ILE A 271 0.73 -14.61 8.68
CA ILE A 271 0.07 -14.70 7.36
C ILE A 271 1.13 -14.77 6.27
N CYS A 272 1.17 -15.89 5.56
CA CYS A 272 2.05 -16.11 4.41
C CYS A 272 1.23 -16.04 3.12
N SER A 273 1.22 -14.86 2.50
CA SER A 273 0.43 -14.54 1.31
C SER A 273 1.26 -14.24 0.07
N TYR A 274 2.59 -14.40 0.14
CA TYR A 274 3.50 -14.35 -0.99
C TYR A 274 3.41 -13.03 -1.79
N TRP A 275 3.24 -13.07 -3.11
CA TRP A 275 3.31 -11.88 -3.95
C TRP A 275 1.94 -11.21 -4.15
N ALA A 276 1.86 -9.93 -3.80
CA ALA A 276 0.69 -9.10 -4.05
C ALA A 276 0.48 -8.85 -5.56
N HIS A 277 -0.75 -9.06 -6.05
CA HIS A 277 -1.07 -8.88 -7.48
C HIS A 277 -0.66 -7.50 -8.01
N GLY A 278 -1.13 -6.42 -7.38
CA GLY A 278 -0.87 -5.05 -7.81
C GLY A 278 0.59 -4.62 -7.72
N PHE A 279 1.41 -5.32 -6.93
CA PHE A 279 2.83 -5.07 -6.86
C PHE A 279 3.59 -5.64 -8.09
N VAL A 280 3.22 -6.84 -8.52
CA VAL A 280 4.07 -7.66 -9.40
C VAL A 280 3.48 -7.94 -10.78
N LEU A 281 2.15 -8.12 -10.87
CA LEU A 281 1.48 -8.51 -12.12
C LEU A 281 1.46 -7.40 -13.18
N PRO A 282 1.22 -6.11 -12.84
CA PRO A 282 1.33 -5.04 -13.83
C PRO A 282 2.72 -4.92 -14.46
N ARG A 283 3.73 -5.51 -13.84
CA ARG A 283 5.13 -5.42 -14.22
C ARG A 283 5.71 -6.75 -14.69
N LEU A 284 4.88 -7.79 -14.77
CA LEU A 284 5.25 -9.17 -15.10
C LEU A 284 6.47 -9.68 -14.31
N GLY A 285 6.61 -9.28 -13.05
CA GLY A 285 7.75 -9.64 -12.22
C GLY A 285 8.95 -8.69 -12.25
N ASP A 286 8.97 -7.66 -13.12
CA ASP A 286 10.07 -6.70 -13.20
C ASP A 286 9.83 -5.45 -12.34
N PRO A 287 10.47 -5.31 -11.16
CA PRO A 287 10.26 -4.14 -10.31
C PRO A 287 10.79 -2.82 -10.92
N GLN A 288 11.50 -2.87 -12.05
CA GLN A 288 12.08 -1.69 -12.71
C GLN A 288 11.12 -0.97 -13.65
N ILE A 289 9.95 -1.55 -13.95
CA ILE A 289 8.95 -0.95 -14.85
C ILE A 289 7.67 -0.62 -14.09
N ASP A 290 6.90 0.34 -14.60
CA ASP A 290 5.67 0.84 -13.94
C ASP A 290 4.38 0.50 -14.68
N ALA A 291 4.45 -0.24 -15.78
CA ALA A 291 3.29 -0.64 -16.58
C ALA A 291 3.58 -1.94 -17.35
N PRO A 292 2.53 -2.63 -17.83
CA PRO A 292 2.70 -3.85 -18.61
C PRO A 292 3.55 -3.58 -19.87
N PRO A 293 4.55 -4.43 -20.15
CA PRO A 293 5.44 -4.23 -21.29
C PRO A 293 4.69 -4.40 -22.61
N THR A 294 5.06 -3.58 -23.59
CA THR A 294 4.44 -3.57 -24.92
C THR A 294 5.39 -4.01 -26.04
N THR A 295 6.69 -3.88 -25.85
CA THR A 295 7.69 -4.21 -26.88
C THR A 295 8.77 -5.15 -26.37
N LYS A 296 9.36 -4.83 -25.22
CA LYS A 296 10.44 -5.59 -24.59
C LYS A 296 10.06 -5.96 -23.16
N VAL A 297 10.48 -7.14 -22.72
CA VAL A 297 10.25 -7.64 -21.36
C VAL A 297 11.51 -8.28 -20.79
N THR A 298 11.74 -8.04 -19.50
CA THR A 298 12.76 -8.75 -18.71
C THR A 298 12.14 -10.01 -18.12
N VAL A 299 12.76 -11.17 -18.33
CA VAL A 299 12.32 -12.45 -17.75
C VAL A 299 13.27 -12.82 -16.61
N PHE A 300 12.72 -13.07 -15.43
CA PHE A 300 13.45 -13.54 -14.25
C PHE A 300 13.18 -15.04 -14.02
N GLY A 301 14.23 -15.80 -13.70
CA GLY A 301 14.12 -17.24 -13.47
C GLY A 301 13.79 -18.04 -14.74
N ASP A 302 13.31 -19.26 -14.55
CA ASP A 302 12.89 -20.16 -15.62
C ASP A 302 11.39 -20.51 -15.54
N ASP A 303 10.92 -21.39 -16.43
CA ASP A 303 9.53 -21.85 -16.44
C ASP A 303 9.18 -22.82 -15.31
N LYS A 304 10.20 -23.40 -14.63
CA LYS A 304 10.03 -24.45 -13.62
C LYS A 304 9.85 -23.86 -12.23
N THR A 305 10.53 -22.76 -11.95
CA THR A 305 10.43 -22.04 -10.68
C THR A 305 9.08 -21.35 -10.57
N ARG A 306 8.13 -22.04 -9.94
CA ARG A 306 6.79 -21.49 -9.68
C ARG A 306 6.86 -20.51 -8.52
N VAL A 307 5.92 -19.58 -8.47
CA VAL A 307 5.69 -18.65 -7.35
C VAL A 307 4.17 -18.53 -7.11
N ILE A 308 3.76 -17.92 -5.99
CA ILE A 308 2.35 -17.76 -5.63
C ILE A 308 1.97 -16.29 -5.62
N PHE A 309 0.85 -15.96 -6.25
CA PHE A 309 0.30 -14.61 -6.34
C PHE A 309 -1.05 -14.50 -5.63
N VAL A 310 -1.21 -13.53 -4.73
CA VAL A 310 -2.47 -13.32 -4.00
C VAL A 310 -2.93 -11.88 -4.16
N HIS A 311 -4.21 -11.71 -4.46
CA HIS A 311 -4.81 -10.39 -4.61
C HIS A 311 -4.96 -9.71 -3.25
N GLU A 312 -4.69 -8.41 -3.16
CA GLU A 312 -4.67 -7.65 -1.92
C GLU A 312 -6.01 -7.67 -1.18
N LYS A 313 -7.10 -7.57 -1.95
CA LYS A 313 -8.46 -7.73 -1.43
C LYS A 313 -8.63 -9.10 -0.76
N ASP A 314 -8.12 -10.17 -1.37
CA ASP A 314 -8.27 -11.51 -0.83
C ASP A 314 -7.43 -11.70 0.43
N MET A 315 -6.19 -11.17 0.44
CA MET A 315 -5.33 -11.13 1.62
C MET A 315 -6.06 -10.46 2.79
N SER A 316 -6.63 -9.27 2.59
CA SER A 316 -7.35 -8.56 3.66
C SER A 316 -8.57 -9.32 4.17
N MET A 317 -9.36 -9.94 3.28
CA MET A 317 -10.51 -10.75 3.71
C MET A 317 -10.08 -11.99 4.49
N LEU A 318 -8.99 -12.63 4.10
CA LEU A 318 -8.44 -13.79 4.80
C LEU A 318 -7.87 -13.43 6.17
N VAL A 319 -7.20 -12.29 6.31
CA VAL A 319 -6.78 -11.78 7.62
C VAL A 319 -8.00 -11.64 8.55
N MET A 320 -9.07 -11.03 8.07
CA MET A 320 -10.29 -10.85 8.86
C MET A 320 -10.96 -12.19 9.23
N ARG A 321 -10.99 -13.17 8.32
CA ARG A 321 -11.46 -14.52 8.66
C ARG A 321 -10.53 -15.20 9.69
N ALA A 322 -9.22 -15.07 9.49
CA ALA A 322 -8.22 -15.72 10.32
C ALA A 322 -8.24 -15.22 11.77
N VAL A 323 -8.48 -13.93 12.03
CA VAL A 323 -8.48 -13.42 13.41
C VAL A 323 -9.63 -13.96 14.25
N GLU A 324 -10.75 -14.32 13.63
CA GLU A 324 -11.92 -14.90 14.31
C GLU A 324 -11.88 -16.44 14.35
N ASP A 325 -11.13 -17.07 13.44
CA ASP A 325 -11.05 -18.53 13.37
C ASP A 325 -10.16 -19.09 14.50
N PRO A 326 -10.67 -20.00 15.35
CA PRO A 326 -9.84 -20.67 16.35
C PRO A 326 -8.80 -21.62 15.73
N ARG A 327 -9.01 -22.11 14.51
CA ARG A 327 -8.09 -23.05 13.82
C ARG A 327 -6.78 -22.40 13.40
N THR A 328 -6.74 -21.07 13.31
CA THR A 328 -5.55 -20.28 12.94
C THR A 328 -4.82 -19.71 14.16
N LEU A 329 -5.32 -19.97 15.39
CA LEU A 329 -4.70 -19.51 16.63
C LEU A 329 -3.34 -20.19 16.83
N ASN A 330 -2.30 -19.37 17.00
CA ASN A 330 -0.90 -19.77 17.13
C ASN A 330 -0.41 -20.62 15.94
N LYS A 331 -0.86 -20.25 14.73
CA LYS A 331 -0.50 -20.91 13.48
C LYS A 331 0.07 -19.93 12.45
N ILE A 332 0.80 -20.49 11.50
CA ILE A 332 1.07 -19.88 10.20
C ILE A 332 -0.10 -20.22 9.27
N LEU A 333 -0.78 -19.22 8.73
CA LEU A 333 -1.77 -19.38 7.67
C LEU A 333 -1.09 -19.18 6.32
N TYR A 334 -0.95 -20.26 5.55
CA TYR A 334 -0.46 -20.21 4.19
C TYR A 334 -1.62 -19.96 3.23
N VAL A 335 -1.42 -19.06 2.27
CA VAL A 335 -2.40 -18.76 1.24
C VAL A 335 -1.86 -19.23 -0.10
N ARG A 336 -2.26 -20.44 -0.53
CA ARG A 336 -1.71 -21.10 -1.73
C ARG A 336 -2.79 -21.45 -2.76
N PRO A 337 -3.53 -20.47 -3.32
CA PRO A 337 -4.57 -20.74 -4.31
C PRO A 337 -3.99 -21.41 -5.56
N PRO A 338 -4.42 -22.63 -5.92
CA PRO A 338 -3.81 -23.40 -7.02
C PRO A 338 -3.81 -22.67 -8.37
N ALA A 339 -4.86 -21.90 -8.65
CA ALA A 339 -5.00 -21.12 -9.89
C ALA A 339 -3.99 -19.98 -10.01
N ASN A 340 -3.29 -19.61 -8.94
CA ASN A 340 -2.34 -18.50 -8.91
C ASN A 340 -0.90 -18.96 -8.70
N VAL A 341 -0.62 -20.25 -8.91
CA VAL A 341 0.72 -20.81 -8.85
C VAL A 341 1.30 -20.84 -10.26
N CYS A 342 2.23 -19.94 -10.57
CA CYS A 342 2.90 -19.90 -11.88
C CYS A 342 4.28 -19.23 -11.79
N SER A 343 5.12 -19.37 -12.81
CA SER A 343 6.45 -18.71 -12.87
C SER A 343 6.36 -17.29 -13.44
N PHE A 344 7.39 -16.46 -13.22
CA PHE A 344 7.46 -15.14 -13.88
C PHE A 344 7.50 -15.26 -15.41
N SER A 345 8.15 -16.30 -15.94
CA SER A 345 8.15 -16.57 -17.38
C SER A 345 6.74 -16.93 -17.90
N HIS A 346 5.95 -17.68 -17.12
CA HIS A 346 4.56 -17.96 -17.46
C HIS A 346 3.69 -16.68 -17.48
N LEU A 347 3.94 -15.70 -16.61
CA LEU A 347 3.26 -14.40 -16.69
C LEU A 347 3.52 -13.71 -18.04
N VAL A 348 4.74 -13.81 -18.57
CA VAL A 348 5.07 -13.24 -19.88
C VAL A 348 4.31 -13.94 -20.99
N SER A 349 4.29 -15.27 -21.02
CA SER A 349 3.49 -16.03 -21.99
C SER A 349 2.01 -15.68 -21.91
N LEU A 350 1.46 -15.61 -20.70
CA LEU A 350 0.07 -15.25 -20.48
C LEU A 350 -0.25 -13.82 -20.97
N TRP A 351 0.69 -12.89 -20.82
CA TRP A 351 0.54 -11.54 -21.35
C TRP A 351 0.62 -11.50 -22.87
N GLU A 352 1.58 -12.20 -23.48
CA GLU A 352 1.72 -12.34 -24.94
C GLU A 352 0.45 -12.88 -25.60
N ASP A 353 -0.15 -13.91 -25.00
CA ASP A 353 -1.42 -14.50 -25.44
C ASP A 353 -2.55 -13.47 -25.40
N LYS A 354 -2.63 -12.67 -24.33
CA LYS A 354 -3.66 -11.64 -24.16
C LYS A 354 -3.49 -10.45 -25.12
N ILE A 355 -2.26 -10.03 -25.42
CA ILE A 355 -1.99 -8.94 -26.38
C ILE A 355 -1.93 -9.40 -27.84
N GLY A 356 -1.95 -10.71 -28.09
CA GLY A 356 -1.90 -11.30 -29.43
C GLY A 356 -0.59 -11.07 -30.19
N ARG A 357 0.53 -10.85 -29.47
CA ARG A 357 1.86 -10.66 -30.07
C ARG A 357 2.97 -11.09 -29.12
N SER A 358 4.10 -11.48 -29.72
CA SER A 358 5.33 -11.76 -28.97
C SER A 358 6.07 -10.47 -28.59
N LEU A 359 6.71 -10.49 -27.42
CA LEU A 359 7.59 -9.45 -26.93
C LEU A 359 9.06 -9.82 -27.19
N ASP A 360 9.92 -8.82 -27.32
CA ASP A 360 11.37 -9.02 -27.28
C ASP A 360 11.79 -9.40 -25.85
N LYS A 361 12.24 -10.64 -25.67
CA LYS A 361 12.53 -11.21 -24.34
C LYS A 361 14.01 -11.07 -24.03
N TYR A 362 14.31 -10.41 -22.91
CA TYR A 362 15.63 -10.40 -22.32
C TYR A 362 15.62 -11.22 -21.03
N HIS A 363 16.29 -12.37 -21.05
CA HIS A 363 16.44 -13.23 -19.87
C HIS A 363 17.54 -12.67 -18.98
N MET A 364 17.19 -12.26 -17.76
CA MET A 364 18.12 -11.67 -16.79
C MET A 364 19.09 -12.74 -16.25
N PRO A 365 20.41 -12.64 -16.51
CA PRO A 365 21.39 -13.51 -15.90
C PRO A 365 21.48 -13.27 -14.39
N GLN A 366 21.69 -14.33 -13.60
CA GLN A 366 21.79 -14.23 -12.14
C GLN A 366 22.90 -13.26 -11.69
N GLU A 367 24.08 -13.35 -12.29
CA GLU A 367 25.21 -12.45 -11.97
C GLU A 367 24.87 -10.98 -12.23
N GLU A 368 24.13 -10.70 -13.31
CA GLU A 368 23.69 -9.34 -13.62
C GLU A 368 22.62 -8.86 -12.63
N LEU A 369 21.68 -9.72 -12.23
CA LEU A 369 20.69 -9.41 -11.20
C LEU A 369 21.38 -9.04 -9.87
N LEU A 370 22.36 -9.83 -9.43
CA LEU A 370 23.13 -9.56 -8.22
C LEU A 370 23.86 -8.20 -8.29
N LYS A 371 24.46 -7.89 -9.43
CA LYS A 371 25.08 -6.58 -9.66
C LYS A 371 24.05 -5.45 -9.58
N ARG A 372 22.89 -5.60 -10.23
CA ARG A 372 21.81 -4.59 -10.17
C ARG A 372 21.29 -4.37 -8.75
N ILE A 373 21.21 -5.43 -7.94
CA ILE A 373 20.83 -5.31 -6.52
C ILE A 373 21.84 -4.42 -5.77
N GLN A 374 23.13 -4.60 -6.00
CA GLN A 374 24.18 -3.80 -5.34
C GLN A 374 24.18 -2.33 -5.80
N GLU A 375 23.90 -2.07 -7.07
CA GLU A 375 23.99 -0.74 -7.67
C GLU A 375 22.69 0.09 -7.53
N SER A 376 21.55 -0.56 -7.26
CA SER A 376 20.25 0.11 -7.18
C SER A 376 20.01 0.78 -5.81
N PRO A 377 19.31 1.93 -5.77
CA PRO A 377 18.89 2.52 -4.50
C PRO A 377 17.72 1.74 -3.87
N PHE A 378 17.51 1.94 -2.57
CA PHE A 378 16.26 1.52 -1.92
C PHE A 378 15.08 2.37 -2.46
N PRO A 379 13.89 1.77 -2.71
CA PRO A 379 13.49 0.39 -2.45
C PRO A 379 13.78 -0.61 -3.58
N LEU A 380 14.30 -0.18 -4.73
CA LEU A 380 14.47 -1.05 -5.90
C LEU A 380 15.42 -2.23 -5.65
N ASN A 381 16.54 -1.99 -4.95
CA ASN A 381 17.46 -3.08 -4.58
C ASN A 381 16.79 -4.18 -3.74
N PHE A 382 15.94 -3.80 -2.79
CA PHE A 382 15.16 -4.73 -1.98
C PHE A 382 14.19 -5.54 -2.84
N GLN A 383 13.46 -4.87 -3.74
CA GLN A 383 12.51 -5.55 -4.63
C GLN A 383 13.22 -6.55 -5.55
N LEU A 384 14.36 -6.18 -6.12
CA LEU A 384 15.20 -7.07 -6.92
C LEU A 384 15.77 -8.23 -6.09
N ALA A 385 16.17 -7.98 -4.83
CA ALA A 385 16.64 -9.02 -3.91
C ALA A 385 15.52 -10.01 -3.53
N MET A 386 14.27 -9.55 -3.40
CA MET A 386 13.11 -10.42 -3.20
C MET A 386 12.78 -11.24 -4.44
N VAL A 387 12.90 -10.66 -5.64
CA VAL A 387 12.82 -11.41 -6.91
C VAL A 387 13.92 -12.47 -6.96
N HIS A 388 15.17 -12.12 -6.64
CA HIS A 388 16.29 -13.07 -6.57
C HIS A 388 16.00 -14.24 -5.61
N ALA A 389 15.59 -13.95 -4.38
CA ALA A 389 15.26 -14.98 -3.40
C ALA A 389 14.15 -15.91 -3.92
N THR A 390 13.11 -15.33 -4.52
CA THR A 390 11.99 -16.07 -5.09
C THR A 390 12.43 -16.97 -6.25
N VAL A 391 13.27 -16.50 -7.17
CA VAL A 391 13.71 -17.32 -8.30
C VAL A 391 14.74 -18.38 -7.91
N ALA A 392 15.48 -18.15 -6.82
CA ALA A 392 16.43 -19.10 -6.29
C ALA A 392 15.73 -20.26 -5.55
N ALA A 393 14.64 -19.97 -4.84
CA ALA A 393 13.94 -20.95 -4.02
C ALA A 393 12.69 -21.57 -4.65
N GLY A 394 11.92 -20.79 -5.42
CA GLY A 394 10.61 -21.18 -5.96
C GLY A 394 9.50 -21.28 -4.92
N VAL A 395 8.37 -21.92 -5.29
CA VAL A 395 7.33 -22.31 -4.36
C VAL A 395 7.84 -23.46 -3.52
N CYS A 396 7.79 -23.29 -2.20
CA CYS A 396 7.85 -24.42 -1.30
C CYS A 396 6.58 -25.29 -1.47
N ASP A 397 6.66 -26.28 -2.38
CA ASP A 397 5.71 -27.41 -2.50
C ASP A 397 5.73 -28.31 -1.24
N GLN A 398 6.47 -27.93 -0.22
CA GLN A 398 6.61 -28.65 1.02
C GLN A 398 5.26 -28.78 1.72
N ALA A 399 5.02 -30.00 2.22
CA ALA A 399 3.89 -30.30 3.06
C ALA A 399 3.87 -29.37 4.27
N ILE A 400 2.72 -28.77 4.54
CA ILE A 400 2.53 -27.93 5.73
C ILE A 400 2.49 -28.84 6.94
N ASN A 401 3.35 -28.57 7.92
CA ASN A 401 3.25 -29.21 9.21
C ASN A 401 1.98 -28.70 9.92
N GLU A 402 0.95 -29.54 10.00
CA GLU A 402 -0.35 -29.19 10.59
C GLU A 402 -0.25 -28.72 12.06
N SER A 403 0.83 -29.10 12.76
CA SER A 403 1.07 -28.64 14.14
C SER A 403 1.51 -27.17 14.22
N THR A 404 2.11 -26.61 13.16
CA THR A 404 2.61 -25.23 13.13
C THR A 404 1.87 -24.34 12.13
N GLY A 405 1.20 -24.92 11.12
CA GLY A 405 0.51 -24.14 10.10
C GLY A 405 -0.72 -24.82 9.50
N VAL A 406 -1.47 -24.03 8.75
CA VAL A 406 -2.74 -24.39 8.11
C VAL A 406 -2.84 -23.71 6.74
N GLU A 407 -3.62 -24.28 5.83
CA GLU A 407 -3.74 -23.77 4.45
C GLU A 407 -5.12 -23.13 4.23
N ALA A 408 -5.14 -21.92 3.68
CA ALA A 408 -6.34 -21.09 3.55
C ALA A 408 -7.39 -21.69 2.60
N THR A 409 -6.99 -22.27 1.47
CA THR A 409 -7.93 -22.88 0.52
C THR A 409 -8.59 -24.15 1.07
N GLN A 410 -7.92 -24.84 1.99
CA GLN A 410 -8.50 -25.96 2.73
C GLN A 410 -9.43 -25.51 3.86
N LEU A 411 -9.04 -24.46 4.60
CA LEU A 411 -9.85 -23.92 5.71
C LEU A 411 -11.12 -23.21 5.23
N TYR A 412 -11.05 -22.58 4.05
CA TYR A 412 -12.08 -21.74 3.46
C TYR A 412 -12.37 -22.16 2.00
N PRO A 413 -12.93 -23.36 1.77
CA PRO A 413 -13.20 -23.87 0.42
C PRO A 413 -14.28 -23.07 -0.32
N ASP A 414 -15.08 -22.27 0.41
CA ASP A 414 -16.07 -21.35 -0.12
C ASP A 414 -15.47 -20.05 -0.67
N PHE A 415 -14.20 -19.77 -0.36
CA PHE A 415 -13.56 -18.51 -0.71
C PHE A 415 -13.14 -18.50 -2.18
N ASN A 416 -13.67 -17.55 -2.94
CA ASN A 416 -13.31 -17.38 -4.34
C ASN A 416 -12.13 -16.42 -4.49
N PHE A 417 -10.96 -16.95 -4.81
CA PHE A 417 -9.75 -16.17 -5.04
C PHE A 417 -9.77 -15.49 -6.41
N ALA A 418 -9.41 -14.21 -6.45
CA ALA A 418 -9.11 -13.53 -7.70
C ALA A 418 -7.91 -14.20 -8.36
N THR A 419 -8.05 -14.54 -9.64
CA THR A 419 -7.01 -15.28 -10.35
C THR A 419 -5.97 -14.36 -11.00
N VAL A 420 -4.77 -14.89 -11.24
CA VAL A 420 -3.77 -14.20 -12.06
C VAL A 420 -4.33 -13.86 -13.45
N HIS A 421 -5.13 -14.77 -14.01
CA HIS A 421 -5.75 -14.59 -15.32
C HIS A 421 -6.70 -13.39 -15.33
N ASP A 422 -7.65 -13.35 -14.39
CA ASP A 422 -8.65 -12.29 -14.28
C ASP A 422 -7.99 -10.93 -14.02
N TYR A 423 -6.95 -10.90 -13.18
CA TYR A 423 -6.20 -9.68 -12.91
C TYR A 423 -5.55 -9.16 -14.20
N MET A 424 -4.90 -10.03 -14.97
CA MET A 424 -4.26 -9.63 -16.22
C MET A 424 -5.27 -9.22 -17.31
N ASP A 425 -6.48 -9.79 -17.34
CA ASP A 425 -7.57 -9.27 -18.19
C ASP A 425 -7.95 -7.84 -17.82
N SER A 426 -8.03 -7.53 -16.52
CA SER A 426 -8.31 -6.17 -16.07
C SER A 426 -7.24 -5.16 -16.50
N LEU A 427 -5.97 -5.56 -16.54
CA LEU A 427 -4.87 -4.73 -17.04
C LEU A 427 -5.01 -4.43 -18.54
N LEU A 428 -5.41 -5.42 -19.34
CA LEU A 428 -5.62 -5.24 -20.78
C LEU A 428 -6.76 -4.25 -21.04
N LEU A 429 -7.88 -4.40 -20.31
CA LEU A 429 -9.03 -3.50 -20.42
C LEU A 429 -8.67 -2.06 -20.01
N ALA A 430 -7.84 -1.90 -18.98
CA ALA A 430 -7.36 -0.58 -18.55
C ALA A 430 -6.40 0.06 -19.58
N ALA A 431 -5.52 -0.73 -20.19
CA ALA A 431 -4.57 -0.24 -21.20
C ALA A 431 -5.24 0.05 -22.57
N HIS A 432 -6.35 -0.64 -22.87
CA HIS A 432 -7.12 -0.48 -24.10
C HIS A 432 -8.61 -0.31 -23.81
N PRO A 433 -9.05 0.89 -23.37
CA PRO A 433 -10.45 1.16 -23.03
C PRO A 433 -11.42 0.91 -24.20
N HIS A 434 -10.92 0.89 -25.44
CA HIS A 434 -11.70 0.62 -26.65
C HIS A 434 -12.11 -0.86 -26.81
N LEU A 435 -11.52 -1.79 -26.04
CA LEU A 435 -11.95 -3.19 -25.98
C LEU A 435 -13.15 -3.40 -25.04
N ILE A 436 -13.55 -2.36 -24.31
CA ILE A 436 -14.80 -2.32 -23.52
C ILE A 436 -15.97 -2.07 -24.47
N ASN A 437 -16.26 -3.04 -25.35
CA ASN A 437 -17.55 -3.27 -26.02
C ASN A 437 -17.36 -4.37 -27.07
N HIS A 438 -17.81 -5.58 -26.77
CA HIS A 438 -18.76 -6.35 -27.58
C HIS A 438 -18.97 -7.71 -26.90
N PRO A 439 -20.15 -8.01 -26.33
CA PRO A 439 -20.53 -9.39 -26.12
C PRO A 439 -20.71 -10.02 -27.49
N THR A 440 -19.83 -10.95 -27.86
CA THR A 440 -20.02 -11.86 -28.98
C THR A 440 -21.25 -12.69 -28.68
N THR A 441 -22.42 -12.19 -29.08
CA THR A 441 -23.64 -12.98 -29.14
C THR A 441 -23.52 -13.80 -30.41
N THR A 442 -23.00 -15.01 -30.29
CA THR A 442 -23.07 -16.01 -31.36
C THR A 442 -24.54 -16.41 -31.55
N ALA A 443 -25.05 -16.18 -32.75
CA ALA A 443 -26.25 -16.82 -33.31
C ALA A 443 -25.80 -17.74 -34.44
#